data_AF-A0A3P7IPR9-F1
#
_entry.id   AF-A0A3P7IPR9-F1
#
_cell.length_a   1.000
_cell.length_b   1.000
_cell.length_c   1.000
_cell.angle_alpha   90.00
_cell.angle_beta   90.00
_cell.angle_gamma   90.00
#
_symmetry.space_group_name_H-M   'P 1'
#
loop_
_entity.id
_entity.type
_entity.pdbx_description
1 polymer ?
#
loop_
_entity_poly.entity_id
_entity_poly.type
_entity_poly.pdbx_seq_one_letter_code
_entity_poly.pdbx_strand_id
1 'polypeptide(L)'
;SSQLDTTPHHIPHVKALFTKERGSEDKGVDIVGLKADTSLTEVLIGICRGVIYNLFSLLPSELFVSHGVKKLFLVGSAKQDRFLAHIKQYLKEHNAADIELHLAETDTSAAYGIAL
;
A
#
# COMPACT_ATOMS: atom_id res chain seq x y z
N SER A 1 4.28 -28.87 -15.84
CA SER A 1 3.54 -27.71 -16.37
C SER A 1 2.11 -27.76 -15.86
N SER A 2 1.83 -27.05 -14.77
CA SER A 2 0.47 -26.77 -14.33
C SER A 2 0.18 -25.32 -14.66
N GLN A 3 -0.67 -25.10 -15.67
CA GLN A 3 -1.20 -23.78 -15.96
C GLN A 3 -2.01 -23.32 -14.74
N LEU A 4 -1.55 -22.27 -14.07
CA LEU A 4 -2.38 -21.56 -13.10
C LEU A 4 -3.51 -20.90 -13.89
N ASP A 5 -4.74 -21.36 -13.62
CA ASP A 5 -5.96 -20.74 -14.11
C ASP A 5 -5.94 -19.25 -13.76
N THR A 6 -5.83 -18.42 -14.80
CA THR A 6 -5.97 -16.97 -14.73
C THR A 6 -7.45 -16.63 -14.72
N THR A 7 -8.18 -17.12 -13.72
CA THR A 7 -9.49 -16.54 -13.42
C THR A 7 -9.25 -15.13 -12.86
N PRO A 8 -10.02 -14.12 -13.26
CA PRO A 8 -9.90 -12.79 -12.69
C PRO A 8 -10.38 -12.86 -11.23
N HIS A 9 -9.44 -13.13 -10.34
CA HIS A 9 -9.67 -13.11 -8.89
C HIS A 9 -10.25 -11.75 -8.52
N HIS A 10 -11.50 -11.77 -8.04
CA HIS A 10 -12.23 -10.57 -7.66
C HIS A 10 -11.74 -10.13 -6.28
N ILE A 11 -10.60 -9.45 -6.26
CA ILE A 11 -10.06 -8.85 -5.04
C ILE A 11 -11.02 -7.74 -4.60
N PRO A 12 -11.62 -7.81 -3.39
CA PRO A 12 -12.53 -6.78 -2.92
C PRO A 12 -11.79 -5.45 -2.75
N HIS A 13 -12.49 -4.35 -3.00
CA HIS A 13 -11.96 -3.02 -2.72
C HIS A 13 -12.14 -2.71 -1.25
N VAL A 14 -11.04 -2.48 -0.54
CA VAL A 14 -11.05 -2.11 0.88
C VAL A 14 -10.62 -0.65 1.00
N LYS A 15 -11.48 0.18 1.56
CA LYS A 15 -11.13 1.53 1.98
C LYS A 15 -10.66 1.46 3.43
N ALA A 16 -9.35 1.27 3.63
CA ALA A 16 -8.77 1.38 4.96
C ALA A 16 -8.83 2.85 5.42
N LEU A 17 -8.92 3.11 6.73
CA LEU A 17 -9.06 4.46 7.28
C LEU A 17 -8.05 4.66 8.42
N PHE A 18 -6.96 5.38 8.16
CA PHE A 18 -5.91 5.63 9.17
C PHE A 18 -6.14 6.89 10.00
N THR A 19 -6.93 7.83 9.50
CA THR A 19 -7.35 9.01 10.26
C THR A 19 -8.82 9.29 9.98
N LYS A 20 -9.61 9.57 11.03
CA LYS A 20 -10.80 10.41 10.82
C LYS A 20 -10.25 11.77 10.40
N GLU A 21 -10.24 12.05 9.10
CA GLU A 21 -10.05 13.42 8.65
C GLU A 21 -11.04 14.30 9.45
N ARG A 22 -10.54 15.27 10.21
CA ARG A 22 -11.40 16.17 10.99
C ARG A 22 -12.34 16.88 10.00
N GLY A 23 -13.63 16.57 10.06
CA GLY A 23 -14.64 17.15 9.18
C GLY A 23 -15.05 16.26 7.99
N SER A 24 -14.50 15.06 7.85
CA SER A 24 -14.91 14.12 6.81
C SER A 24 -16.18 13.37 7.19
N GLU A 25 -17.11 13.22 6.24
CA GLU A 25 -18.32 12.39 6.37
C GLU A 25 -18.02 10.87 6.34
N ASP A 26 -16.74 10.48 6.23
CA ASP A 26 -16.33 9.09 6.13
C ASP A 26 -16.76 8.26 7.34
N LYS A 27 -17.55 7.21 7.09
CA LYS A 27 -18.23 6.45 8.15
C LYS A 27 -17.38 5.31 8.74
N GLY A 28 -16.22 5.01 8.15
CA GLY A 28 -15.34 3.95 8.64
C GLY A 28 -14.70 3.14 7.52
N VAL A 29 -14.16 1.98 7.88
CA VAL A 29 -13.59 1.03 6.92
C VAL A 29 -14.73 0.41 6.10
N ASP A 30 -14.68 0.59 4.78
CA ASP A 30 -15.63 -0.03 3.84
C ASP A 30 -14.96 -1.17 3.08
N ILE A 31 -15.65 -2.30 2.97
CA ILE A 31 -15.26 -3.44 2.13
C ILE A 31 -16.35 -3.66 1.09
N VAL A 32 -16.04 -3.40 -0.17
CA VAL A 32 -16.99 -3.46 -1.29
C VAL A 32 -16.60 -4.60 -2.24
N GLY A 33 -17.62 -5.31 -2.75
CA GLY A 33 -17.43 -6.36 -3.75
C GLY A 33 -17.13 -7.75 -3.20
N LEU A 34 -17.42 -8.00 -1.91
CA LEU A 34 -17.43 -9.35 -1.34
C LEU A 34 -18.46 -10.23 -2.06
N LYS A 35 -18.04 -11.43 -2.45
CA LYS A 35 -18.89 -12.48 -3.04
C LYS A 35 -18.89 -13.70 -2.12
N ALA A 36 -19.85 -14.60 -2.33
CA ALA A 36 -19.99 -15.82 -1.53
C ALA A 36 -18.76 -16.75 -1.64
N ASP A 37 -18.02 -16.67 -2.74
CA ASP A 37 -16.81 -17.43 -3.05
C ASP A 37 -15.51 -16.66 -2.76
N THR A 38 -15.59 -15.45 -2.20
CA THR A 38 -14.38 -14.69 -1.85
C THR A 38 -13.60 -15.39 -0.75
N SER A 39 -12.35 -15.76 -1.06
CA SER A 39 -11.45 -16.41 -0.13
C SER A 39 -10.87 -15.45 0.91
N LEU A 40 -10.45 -15.98 2.06
CA LEU A 40 -9.75 -15.21 3.09
C LEU A 40 -8.51 -14.50 2.52
N THR A 41 -7.78 -15.17 1.62
CA THR A 41 -6.59 -14.60 0.97
C THR A 41 -6.93 -13.37 0.15
N GLU A 42 -8.02 -13.39 -0.63
CA GLU A 42 -8.47 -12.24 -1.41
C GLU A 42 -8.87 -11.07 -0.51
N VAL A 43 -9.51 -11.33 0.63
CA VAL A 43 -9.82 -10.31 1.64
C VAL A 43 -8.54 -9.68 2.19
N LEU A 44 -7.54 -10.50 2.57
CA LEU A 44 -6.25 -10.00 3.09
C LEU A 44 -5.49 -9.17 2.05
N ILE A 45 -5.52 -9.57 0.78
CA ILE A 45 -4.95 -8.78 -0.33
C ILE A 45 -5.70 -7.45 -0.47
N GLY A 46 -7.03 -7.47 -0.43
CA GLY A 46 -7.86 -6.27 -0.46
C GLY A 46 -7.49 -5.30 0.66
N ILE A 47 -7.35 -5.80 1.89
CA ILE A 47 -6.92 -5.01 3.06
C ILE A 47 -5.53 -4.41 2.83
N CYS A 48 -4.56 -5.19 2.37
CA CYS A 48 -3.20 -4.69 2.13
C CYS A 48 -3.22 -3.58 1.07
N ARG A 49 -3.96 -3.76 -0.04
CA ARG A 49 -4.14 -2.71 -1.06
C ARG A 49 -4.78 -1.46 -0.46
N GLY A 50 -5.86 -1.61 0.31
CA GLY A 50 -6.55 -0.50 0.96
C GLY A 50 -5.63 0.31 1.87
N VAL A 51 -4.78 -0.37 2.65
CA VAL A 51 -3.77 0.26 3.51
C VAL A 51 -2.78 1.08 2.68
N ILE A 52 -2.26 0.52 1.59
CA ILE A 52 -1.30 1.22 0.72
C ILE A 52 -1.97 2.42 0.04
N TYR A 53 -3.17 2.26 -0.50
CA TYR A 53 -3.91 3.36 -1.14
C TYR A 53 -4.21 4.50 -0.14
N ASN A 54 -4.60 4.19 1.09
CA ASN A 54 -4.80 5.22 2.11
C ASN A 54 -3.48 5.91 2.50
N LEU A 55 -2.36 5.17 2.57
CA LEU A 55 -1.05 5.78 2.82
C LEU A 55 -0.70 6.83 1.76
N PHE A 56 -0.87 6.49 0.48
CA PHE A 56 -0.56 7.40 -0.63
C PHE A 56 -1.62 8.48 -0.86
N SER A 57 -2.82 8.38 -0.26
CA SER A 57 -3.76 9.51 -0.28
C SER A 57 -3.30 10.66 0.63
N LEU A 58 -2.54 10.35 1.70
CA LEU A 58 -1.95 11.38 2.58
C LEU A 58 -0.78 12.10 1.92
N LEU A 59 -0.02 11.37 1.08
CA LEU A 59 1.13 11.92 0.36
C LEU A 59 1.12 11.36 -1.07
N PRO A 60 0.39 12.03 -1.99
CA PRO A 60 0.24 11.59 -3.37
C PRO A 60 1.56 11.38 -4.09
N SER A 61 1.63 10.37 -4.94
CA SER A 61 2.85 10.02 -5.67
C SER A 61 3.32 11.11 -6.62
N GLU A 62 2.41 11.93 -7.11
CA GLU A 62 2.65 13.10 -7.94
C GLU A 62 3.55 14.12 -7.22
N LEU A 63 3.41 14.25 -5.89
CA LEU A 63 4.27 15.13 -5.11
C LEU A 63 5.72 14.62 -5.06
N PHE A 64 5.92 13.31 -4.99
CA PHE A 64 7.28 12.75 -5.07
C PHE A 64 7.91 13.09 -6.41
N VAL A 65 7.18 12.89 -7.50
CA VAL A 65 7.66 13.19 -8.85
C VAL A 65 7.94 14.69 -9.00
N SER A 66 7.03 15.55 -8.57
CA SER A 66 7.17 17.01 -8.72
C SER A 66 8.35 17.58 -7.92
N HIS A 67 8.66 16.97 -6.77
CA HIS A 67 9.80 17.36 -5.93
C HIS A 67 11.09 16.61 -6.29
N GLY A 68 11.10 15.83 -7.37
CA GLY A 68 12.28 15.11 -7.84
C GLY A 68 12.75 13.99 -6.93
N VAL A 69 11.87 13.44 -6.09
CA VAL A 69 12.17 12.29 -5.23
C VAL A 69 12.51 11.09 -6.10
N LYS A 70 13.67 10.47 -5.83
CA LYS A 70 14.16 9.29 -6.56
C LYS A 70 14.11 8.00 -5.75
N LYS A 71 14.05 8.09 -4.42
CA LYS A 71 14.17 6.95 -3.52
C LYS A 71 13.14 7.03 -2.41
N LEU A 72 12.44 5.95 -2.16
CA LEU A 72 11.60 5.76 -0.97
C LEU A 72 12.18 4.63 -0.13
N PHE A 73 12.47 4.94 1.13
CA PHE A 73 12.97 3.96 2.08
C PHE A 73 11.81 3.35 2.85
N LEU A 74 11.68 2.03 2.76
CA LEU A 74 10.69 1.24 3.50
C LEU A 74 11.28 0.82 4.84
N VAL A 75 10.58 1.16 5.92
CA VAL A 75 11.00 0.91 7.30
C VAL A 75 9.96 0.06 8.03
N GLY A 76 10.41 -0.69 9.05
CA GLY A 76 9.54 -1.53 9.87
C GLY A 76 8.72 -2.54 9.05
N SER A 77 7.42 -2.65 9.34
CA SER A 77 6.54 -3.61 8.68
C SER A 77 6.34 -3.37 7.18
N ALA A 78 6.64 -2.17 6.66
CA ALA A 78 6.54 -1.89 5.23
C ALA A 78 7.56 -2.70 4.39
N LYS A 79 8.61 -3.24 5.03
CA LYS A 79 9.62 -4.11 4.39
C LYS A 79 9.10 -5.50 4.03
N GLN A 80 7.97 -5.91 4.61
CA GLN A 80 7.42 -7.25 4.38
C GLN A 80 6.92 -7.38 2.93
N ASP A 81 7.21 -8.52 2.29
CA ASP A 81 6.92 -8.77 0.86
C ASP A 81 5.46 -8.47 0.47
N ARG A 82 4.53 -8.81 1.37
CA ARG A 82 3.09 -8.55 1.19
C ARG A 82 2.76 -7.08 0.95
N PHE A 83 3.50 -6.15 1.57
CA PHE A 83 3.31 -4.71 1.34
C PHE A 83 4.17 -4.22 0.17
N LEU A 84 5.41 -4.70 0.06
CA LEU A 84 6.33 -4.33 -1.01
C LEU A 84 5.71 -4.52 -2.40
N ALA A 85 5.09 -5.68 -2.65
CA ALA A 85 4.46 -5.98 -3.93
C ALA A 85 3.34 -4.99 -4.27
N HIS A 86 2.53 -4.62 -3.27
CA HIS A 86 1.42 -3.68 -3.47
C HIS A 86 1.87 -2.23 -3.57
N ILE A 87 2.94 -1.83 -2.88
CA ILE A 87 3.56 -0.50 -3.04
C ILE A 87 4.11 -0.34 -4.46
N LYS A 88 4.86 -1.34 -4.96
CA LYS A 88 5.37 -1.32 -6.34
C LYS A 88 4.25 -1.21 -7.37
N GLN A 89 3.18 -1.98 -7.19
CA GLN A 89 2.03 -1.94 -8.07
C GLN A 89 1.35 -0.57 -8.05
N TYR A 90 1.14 0.01 -6.86
CA TYR A 90 0.55 1.34 -6.72
C TYR A 90 1.35 2.41 -7.46
N LEU A 91 2.68 2.46 -7.25
CA LEU A 91 3.55 3.44 -7.90
C LEU A 91 3.53 3.31 -9.43
N LYS A 92 3.46 2.08 -9.94
CA LYS A 92 3.32 1.82 -11.37
C LYS A 92 1.99 2.34 -11.92
N GLU A 93 0.88 2.12 -11.21
CA GLU A 93 -0.45 2.58 -11.61
C GLU A 93 -0.56 4.11 -11.62
N HIS A 94 0.25 4.81 -10.82
CA HIS A 94 0.20 6.27 -10.64
C HIS A 94 1.41 7.00 -11.26
N ASN A 95 2.01 6.45 -12.32
CA ASN A 95 3.12 7.07 -13.08
C ASN A 95 4.34 7.47 -12.23
N ALA A 96 4.60 6.73 -11.15
CA ALA A 96 5.72 6.94 -10.23
C ALA A 96 6.65 5.71 -10.17
N ALA A 97 6.68 4.91 -11.25
CA ALA A 97 7.48 3.69 -11.34
C ALA A 97 9.01 3.93 -11.26
N ASP A 98 9.45 5.14 -11.57
CA ASP A 98 10.87 5.54 -11.54
C ASP A 98 11.41 5.76 -10.13
N ILE A 99 10.55 5.71 -9.11
CA ILE A 99 10.97 5.82 -7.72
C ILE A 99 11.52 4.47 -7.26
N GLU A 100 12.79 4.46 -6.85
CA GLU A 100 13.44 3.27 -6.31
C GLU A 100 12.94 2.99 -4.89
N LEU A 101 12.47 1.77 -4.64
CA LEU A 101 12.15 1.31 -3.30
C LEU A 101 13.38 0.66 -2.66
N HIS A 102 13.82 1.23 -1.54
CA HIS A 102 14.95 0.73 -0.75
C HIS A 102 14.46 0.18 0.57
N LEU A 103 14.86 -1.03 0.93
CA LEU A 103 14.56 -1.58 2.27
C LEU A 103 15.60 -1.02 3.24
N ALA A 104 15.15 -0.33 4.28
CA ALA A 104 16.06 0.16 5.31
C ALA A 104 16.71 -1.03 6.04
N GLU A 105 18.04 -1.03 6.11
CA GLU A 105 18.83 -2.08 6.74
C GLU A 105 18.51 -2.21 8.24
N THR A 106 18.18 -1.10 8.90
CA THR A 106 17.83 -1.08 10.32
C THR A 106 16.34 -0.77 10.51
N ASP A 107 15.72 -1.48 11.47
CA ASP A 107 14.32 -1.23 11.87
C ASP A 107 14.14 0.05 12.73
N THR A 108 15.23 0.77 12.99
CA THR A 108 15.31 1.84 13.97
C THR A 108 15.45 3.23 13.34
N SER A 109 14.59 3.60 12.39
CA SER A 109 14.69 4.94 11.76
C SER A 109 14.35 6.10 12.70
N ALA A 110 13.43 5.91 13.66
CA ALA A 110 13.07 6.97 14.60
C ALA A 110 14.02 7.08 15.82
N ALA A 111 14.47 5.95 16.37
CA ALA A 111 15.30 5.93 17.56
C ALA A 111 16.78 6.27 17.27
N TYR A 112 17.26 5.95 16.06
CA TYR A 112 18.66 6.19 15.69
C TYR A 112 18.94 7.66 15.37
N GLY A 113 17.98 8.40 14.80
CA GLY A 113 18.15 9.80 14.45
C GLY A 113 18.33 10.75 15.64
N ILE A 114 17.95 10.33 16.85
CA ILE A 114 18.17 11.10 18.10
C ILE A 114 19.58 10.84 18.68
N ALA A 115 20.25 9.77 18.25
CA ALA A 115 21.56 9.36 18.77
C ALA A 115 22.76 9.87 17.95
N LEU A 116 22.51 10.57 16.84
CA LEU A 116 23.50 11.23 15.96
C LEU A 116 23.63 12.71 16.32
#